data_AF-A0A3C0IM28-F1
#
_entry.id   AF-A0A3C0IM28-F1
#
_cell.length_a   1.000
_cell.length_b   1.000
_cell.length_c   1.000
_cell.angle_alpha   90.00
_cell.angle_beta   90.00
_cell.angle_gamma   90.00
#
_symmetry.space_group_name_H-M   'P 1'
#
loop_
_entity.id
_entity.type
_entity.pdbx_description
1 polymer ?
#
loop_
_entity_poly.entity_id
_entity_poly.type
_entity_poly.pdbx_seq_one_letter_code
_entity_poly.pdbx_strand_id
1 'polypeptide(L)'
;TDLIHWKQVGHVLTRTSQLNLANTKPSNGIYAPTIRYHEGIFYVVVTNVQGNKGYTNFYVTTTNPEGAWSDPIYYDQSGIDPSLFFDSDGKVYFQSNRATKP
;
A
#
# COMPACT_ATOMS: atom_id res chain seq x y z
N THR A 1 11.16 -10.95 16.38
CA THR A 1 10.20 -11.89 17.00
C THR A 1 9.72 -11.41 18.36
N ASP A 2 10.42 -10.48 19.00
CA ASP A 2 10.17 -9.95 20.35
C ASP A 2 9.69 -8.49 20.35
N LEU A 3 9.45 -7.92 19.17
CA LEU A 3 9.11 -6.50 18.94
C LEU A 3 10.20 -5.50 19.37
N ILE A 4 11.36 -5.97 19.84
CA ILE A 4 12.51 -5.14 20.26
C ILE A 4 13.58 -5.16 19.17
N HIS A 5 13.92 -6.35 18.68
CA HIS A 5 14.95 -6.54 17.67
C HIS A 5 14.31 -6.65 16.28
N TRP A 6 14.62 -5.67 15.45
CA TRP A 6 14.10 -5.57 14.10
C TRP A 6 15.20 -5.82 13.08
N LYS A 7 14.87 -6.64 12.08
CA LYS A 7 15.69 -6.86 10.89
C LYS A 7 14.85 -6.53 9.67
N GLN A 8 15.40 -5.73 8.76
CA GLN A 8 14.77 -5.50 7.47
C GLN A 8 14.87 -6.77 6.62
N VAL A 9 13.72 -7.25 6.11
CA VAL A 9 13.65 -8.49 5.32
C VAL A 9 13.48 -8.26 3.82
N GLY A 10 13.16 -7.03 3.40
CA GLY A 10 13.02 -6.71 1.98
C GLY A 10 12.35 -5.36 1.74
N HIS A 11 11.92 -5.18 0.48
CA HIS A 11 11.12 -4.06 0.01
C HIS A 11 9.95 -4.59 -0.82
N VAL A 12 8.79 -3.97 -0.68
CA VAL A 12 7.55 -4.41 -1.33
C VAL A 12 7.55 -4.12 -2.83
N LEU A 13 7.95 -2.90 -3.22
CA LEU A 13 7.92 -2.41 -4.59
C LEU A 13 9.36 -2.35 -5.12
N THR A 14 9.75 -3.35 -5.91
CA THR A 14 11.12 -3.55 -6.40
C THR A 14 11.23 -3.51 -7.92
N ARG A 15 10.10 -3.49 -8.64
CA ARG A 15 10.05 -3.42 -10.10
C ARG A 15 9.51 -2.08 -10.57
N THR A 16 10.08 -1.53 -11.65
CA THR A 16 9.57 -0.31 -12.30
C THR A 16 8.11 -0.47 -12.75
N SER A 17 7.67 -1.69 -13.09
CA SER A 17 6.27 -1.99 -13.42
C SER A 17 5.31 -1.82 -12.24
N GLN A 18 5.79 -1.96 -11.01
CA GLN A 18 4.99 -1.74 -9.79
C GLN A 18 4.94 -0.26 -9.41
N LEU A 19 6.07 0.43 -9.55
CA LEU A 19 6.19 1.84 -9.17
C LEU A 19 7.31 2.52 -9.96
N ASN A 20 6.94 3.52 -10.75
CA ASN A 20 7.89 4.40 -11.41
C ASN A 20 7.84 5.79 -10.75
N LEU A 21 8.92 6.15 -10.03
CA LEU A 21 9.07 7.44 -9.36
C LEU A 21 9.92 8.45 -10.14
N ALA A 22 10.19 8.20 -11.43
CA ALA A 22 10.94 9.14 -12.25
C ALA A 22 10.23 10.51 -12.26
N ASN A 23 10.98 11.57 -11.94
CA ASN A 23 10.50 12.95 -11.84
C ASN A 23 9.48 13.21 -10.71
N THR A 24 9.35 12.29 -9.75
CA THR A 24 8.58 12.54 -8.52
C THR A 24 9.26 13.63 -7.69
N LYS A 25 8.48 14.62 -7.24
CA LYS A 25 9.01 15.70 -6.38
C LYS A 25 9.45 15.15 -5.02
N PRO A 26 10.36 15.82 -4.30
CA PRO A 26 10.67 15.48 -2.92
C PRO A 26 9.41 15.37 -2.07
N SER A 27 9.37 14.36 -1.19
CA SER A 27 8.24 14.03 -0.31
C SER A 27 6.93 13.61 -0.99
N ASN A 28 6.90 13.47 -2.32
CA ASN A 28 5.84 12.75 -3.03
C ASN A 28 6.18 11.25 -3.14
N GLY A 29 5.39 10.48 -3.89
CA GLY A 29 5.58 9.04 -4.05
C GLY A 29 4.78 8.28 -3.01
N ILE A 30 5.40 7.27 -2.40
CA ILE A 30 4.74 6.39 -1.46
C ILE A 30 4.48 7.10 -0.12
N TYR A 31 3.20 7.29 0.18
CA TYR A 31 2.71 7.78 1.48
C TYR A 31 2.46 6.59 2.42
N ALA A 32 1.84 6.81 3.58
CA ALA A 32 1.73 5.81 4.64
C ALA A 32 1.15 4.47 4.11
N PRO A 33 1.94 3.38 4.13
CA PRO A 33 1.43 2.07 3.78
C PRO A 33 0.81 1.39 5.01
N THR A 34 -0.21 0.57 4.76
CA THR A 34 -0.70 -0.40 5.75
C THR A 34 -0.36 -1.82 5.28
N ILE A 35 0.21 -2.63 6.17
CA ILE A 35 0.33 -4.08 5.97
C ILE A 35 -0.77 -4.83 6.74
N ARG A 36 -1.45 -5.77 6.07
CA ARG A 36 -2.45 -6.68 6.64
C ARG A 36 -2.11 -8.12 6.27
N TYR A 37 -2.48 -9.05 7.13
CA TYR A 37 -2.41 -10.48 6.84
C TYR A 37 -3.81 -11.07 7.00
N HIS A 38 -4.28 -11.79 5.99
CA HIS A 38 -5.58 -12.44 5.99
C HIS A 38 -5.50 -13.73 5.15
N GLU A 39 -5.96 -14.84 5.70
CA GLU A 39 -6.05 -16.14 5.01
C GLU A 39 -4.78 -16.58 4.25
N GLY A 40 -3.60 -16.42 4.86
CA GLY A 40 -2.34 -16.86 4.21
C GLY A 40 -1.68 -15.81 3.32
N ILE A 41 -2.31 -14.64 3.13
CA ILE A 41 -1.86 -13.62 2.20
C ILE A 41 -1.55 -12.32 2.95
N PHE A 42 -0.39 -11.75 2.66
CA PHE A 42 -0.03 -10.39 3.04
C PHE A 42 -0.53 -9.42 1.99
N TYR A 43 -1.12 -8.32 2.45
CA TYR A 43 -1.57 -7.19 1.65
C TYR A 43 -0.79 -5.96 2.09
N VAL A 44 -0.17 -5.25 1.16
CA VAL A 44 0.33 -3.89 1.40
C VAL A 44 -0.53 -2.93 0.60
N VAL A 45 -1.21 -2.04 1.30
CA VAL A 45 -2.18 -1.09 0.78
C VAL A 45 -1.58 0.29 0.93
N VAL A 46 -1.54 1.08 -0.15
CA VAL A 46 -0.73 2.30 -0.16
C VAL A 46 -1.22 3.34 -1.15
N THR A 47 -0.89 4.60 -0.87
CA THR A 47 -1.08 5.72 -1.80
C THR A 47 0.24 6.08 -2.47
N ASN A 48 0.21 6.25 -3.80
CA ASN A 48 1.25 6.97 -4.54
C ASN A 48 0.76 8.39 -4.86
N VAL A 49 1.35 9.39 -4.21
CA VAL A 49 1.09 10.81 -4.42
C VAL A 49 1.97 11.34 -5.54
N GLN A 50 1.36 11.94 -6.55
CA GLN A 50 2.03 12.45 -7.75
C GLN A 50 2.02 13.99 -7.80
N GLY A 51 1.87 14.63 -6.63
CA GLY A 51 1.82 16.09 -6.48
C GLY A 51 0.59 16.68 -7.17
N ASN A 52 0.81 17.67 -8.04
CA ASN A 52 -0.27 18.33 -8.78
C ASN A 52 -1.03 17.38 -9.74
N LYS A 53 -0.52 16.16 -9.98
CA LYS A 53 -1.20 15.12 -10.76
C LYS A 53 -2.18 14.28 -9.95
N GLY A 54 -2.34 14.58 -8.65
CA GLY A 54 -3.22 13.85 -7.75
C GLY A 54 -2.53 12.67 -7.07
N TYR A 55 -3.29 11.62 -6.79
CA TYR A 55 -2.84 10.41 -6.11
C TYR A 55 -3.54 9.18 -6.67
N THR A 56 -2.92 8.02 -6.48
CA THR A 56 -3.50 6.71 -6.78
C THR A 56 -3.39 5.81 -5.58
N ASN A 57 -4.46 5.09 -5.27
CA ASN A 57 -4.47 4.07 -4.24
C ASN A 57 -4.40 2.68 -4.89
N PHE A 58 -3.58 1.80 -4.33
CA PHE A 58 -3.46 0.42 -4.79
C PHE A 58 -3.02 -0.51 -3.66
N TYR A 59 -3.19 -1.81 -3.88
CA TYR A 59 -2.59 -2.83 -3.04
C TYR A 59 -1.76 -3.83 -3.86
N VAL A 60 -0.81 -4.46 -3.20
CA VAL A 60 -0.05 -5.61 -3.72
C VAL A 60 -0.11 -6.73 -2.70
N THR A 61 0.06 -7.97 -3.18
CA THR A 61 -0.03 -9.16 -2.33
C THR A 61 1.19 -10.07 -2.44
N THR A 62 1.39 -10.88 -1.41
CA THR A 62 2.32 -12.01 -1.43
C THR A 62 1.95 -13.04 -0.37
N THR A 63 2.39 -14.29 -0.54
CA THR A 63 2.36 -15.32 0.50
C THR A 63 3.68 -15.41 1.26
N ASN A 64 4.74 -14.72 0.80
CA ASN A 64 6.03 -14.63 1.44
C ASN A 64 6.53 -13.17 1.48
N PRO A 65 6.52 -12.48 2.63
CA PRO A 65 6.88 -11.06 2.72
C PRO A 65 8.35 -10.77 2.40
N GLU A 66 9.23 -11.78 2.44
CA GLU A 66 10.64 -11.66 2.00
C GLU A 66 10.80 -11.88 0.48
N GLY A 67 9.75 -12.38 -0.18
CA GLY A 67 9.75 -12.74 -1.58
C GLY A 67 9.24 -11.64 -2.51
N ALA A 68 8.83 -12.07 -3.71
CA ALA A 68 8.24 -11.17 -4.69
C ALA A 68 6.79 -10.80 -4.30
N TRP A 69 6.44 -9.56 -4.58
CA TRP A 69 5.08 -9.04 -4.47
C TRP A 69 4.42 -8.96 -5.84
N SER A 70 3.10 -9.10 -5.88
CA SER A 70 2.28 -8.99 -7.10
C SER A 70 2.46 -7.65 -7.81
N ASP A 71 1.91 -7.54 -9.02
CA ASP A 71 1.68 -6.22 -9.61
C ASP A 71 0.55 -5.48 -8.87
N PRO A 72 0.51 -4.13 -8.92
CA PRO A 72 -0.50 -3.33 -8.22
C PRO A 72 -1.91 -3.61 -8.71
N ILE A 73 -2.85 -3.74 -7.77
CA ILE A 73 -4.28 -3.69 -8.05
C ILE A 73 -4.80 -2.33 -7.59
N TYR A 74 -5.19 -1.51 -8.56
CA TYR A 74 -5.72 -0.17 -8.34
C TYR A 74 -7.23 -0.21 -8.05
N TYR A 75 -7.70 0.73 -7.25
CA TYR A 75 -9.11 0.89 -6.95
C TYR A 75 -9.46 2.37 -6.79
N ASP A 76 -10.73 2.70 -7.02
CA ASP A 76 -11.23 4.06 -6.93
C ASP A 76 -11.61 4.39 -5.49
N GLN A 77 -10.69 5.03 -4.78
CA GLN A 77 -10.89 5.51 -3.42
C GLN A 77 -10.32 6.92 -3.27
N SER A 78 -11.09 7.77 -2.61
CA SER A 78 -10.67 9.12 -2.21
C SER A 78 -9.83 9.13 -0.93
N GLY A 79 -8.89 10.06 -0.84
CA GLY A 79 -8.01 10.24 0.32
C GLY A 79 -6.73 9.43 0.23
N ILE A 80 -5.91 9.60 1.27
CA ILE A 80 -4.62 8.96 1.49
C ILE A 80 -4.68 8.09 2.74
N ASP A 81 -3.55 7.49 3.10
CA ASP A 81 -3.36 6.63 4.28
C ASP A 81 -4.34 5.44 4.32
N PRO A 82 -4.34 4.60 3.27
CA PRO A 82 -5.32 3.56 3.12
C PRO A 82 -5.07 2.35 4.01
N SER A 83 -6.14 1.61 4.30
CA SER A 83 -6.10 0.29 4.91
C SER A 83 -7.24 -0.59 4.40
N LEU A 84 -7.05 -1.91 4.48
CA LEU A 84 -8.13 -2.89 4.43
C LEU A 84 -8.52 -3.30 5.85
N PHE A 85 -9.82 -3.49 6.06
CA PHE A 85 -10.39 -4.11 7.25
C PHE A 85 -11.15 -5.37 6.83
N PHE A 86 -10.65 -6.52 7.25
CA PHE A 86 -11.29 -7.81 7.02
C PHE A 86 -12.22 -8.06 8.21
N ASP A 87 -13.53 -8.05 7.96
CA ASP A 87 -14.54 -8.21 9.00
C ASP A 87 -14.93 -9.69 9.12
N SER A 88 -15.47 -10.03 10.28
CA SER A 88 -15.96 -11.36 10.65
C SER A 88 -17.16 -11.82 9.82
N ASP A 89 -17.88 -10.91 9.16
CA ASP A 89 -19.00 -11.24 8.25
C ASP A 89 -18.53 -11.66 6.84
N GLY A 90 -17.21 -11.77 6.65
CA GLY A 90 -16.59 -12.13 5.37
C GLY A 90 -16.46 -10.97 4.40
N LYS A 91 -16.91 -9.76 4.77
CA LYS A 91 -16.70 -8.58 3.94
C LYS A 91 -15.33 -7.95 4.21
N VAL A 92 -14.82 -7.29 3.18
CA VAL A 92 -13.61 -6.49 3.27
C VAL A 92 -13.97 -5.04 3.01
N TYR A 93 -13.63 -4.18 3.95
CA TYR A 93 -13.88 -2.75 3.87
C TYR A 93 -12.59 -2.01 3.56
N PHE A 94 -12.72 -1.06 2.64
CA PHE A 94 -11.67 -0.11 2.35
C PHE A 94 -11.84 1.13 3.23
N GLN A 95 -10.74 1.60 3.83
CA GLN A 95 -10.72 2.85 4.61
C GLN A 95 -9.54 3.73 4.21
N SER A 96 -9.75 5.03 4.26
CA SER A 96 -8.75 6.09 4.07
C SER A 96 -9.21 7.33 4.83
N ASN A 97 -8.35 8.33 4.93
CA ASN A 97 -8.82 9.63 5.41
C ASN A 97 -9.80 10.27 4.41
N ARG A 98 -10.57 11.26 4.86
CA ARG A 98 -11.38 12.06 3.95
C ARG A 98 -10.45 12.93 3.12
N ALA A 99 -10.53 12.85 1.78
CA ALA A 99 -9.90 13.86 0.95
C ALA A 99 -10.46 15.23 1.32
N THR A 100 -9.58 16.18 1.63
CA THR A 100 -9.96 17.58 1.60
C THR A 100 -10.44 17.87 0.19
N LYS A 101 -11.68 18.37 0.04
CA LYS A 101 -12.17 18.85 -1.26
C LYS A 101 -11.15 19.85 -1.84
N PRO A 102 -11.04 19.94 -3.18
CA PRO A 102 -10.12 20.86 -3.84
C PRO A 102 -10.28 22.30 -3.32
#